data_AF-A0A3N6RSH0-F1
#
_entry.id   AF-A0A3N6RSH0-F1
#
_cell.length_a   1.000
_cell.length_b   1.000
_cell.length_c   1.000
_cell.angle_alpha   90.00
_cell.angle_beta   90.00
_cell.angle_gamma   90.00
#
_symmetry.space_group_name_H-M   'P 1'
#
loop_
_entity.id
_entity.type
_entity.pdbx_description
1 polymer ?
#
loop_
_entity_poly.entity_id
_entity_poly.type
_entity_poly.pdbx_seq_one_letter_code
_entity_poly.pdbx_strand_id
1 'polypeptide(L)'
;WQGKIFYREKGYLLNKITPLSLEFVKAEVYLGKSWLDQEESIILDYSQTSFIAQKIRDEIREVAPNIYLGNAYWEKYRVLNFVLEF
;
A
#
# COMPACT_ATOMS: atom_id res chain seq x y z
N TRP A 1 -13.20 0.91 -1.96
CA TRP A 1 -11.88 1.33 -2.47
C TRP A 1 -12.09 2.10 -3.76
N GLN A 2 -11.52 3.31 -3.87
CA GLN A 2 -11.68 4.19 -5.05
C GLN A 2 -10.33 4.52 -5.73
N GLY A 3 -9.23 3.93 -5.26
CA GLY A 3 -7.89 4.13 -5.82
C GLY A 3 -6.86 4.59 -4.80
N LYS A 4 -5.65 4.81 -5.32
CA LYS A 4 -4.47 5.26 -4.58
C LYS A 4 -3.84 6.45 -5.32
N ILE A 5 -3.47 7.51 -4.61
CA ILE A 5 -2.78 8.67 -5.19
C ILE A 5 -1.36 8.71 -4.63
N PHE A 6 -0.37 8.64 -5.52
CA PHE A 6 1.04 8.62 -5.14
C PHE A 6 1.67 10.00 -5.25
N TYR A 7 2.33 10.44 -4.17
CA TYR A 7 3.13 11.67 -4.14
C TYR A 7 4.61 11.28 -4.10
N ARG A 8 5.14 10.89 -5.27
CA ARG A 8 6.49 10.31 -5.41
C ARG A 8 7.58 11.20 -4.80
N GLU A 9 7.54 12.51 -5.08
CA GLU A 9 8.52 13.47 -4.55
C GLU A 9 8.49 13.59 -3.01
N LYS A 10 7.38 13.22 -2.39
CA LYS A 10 7.17 13.34 -0.94
C LYS A 10 7.21 11.99 -0.20
N GLY A 11 7.39 10.87 -0.92
CA GLY A 11 7.51 9.54 -0.32
C GLY A 11 6.27 9.02 0.39
N TYR A 12 5.07 9.47 0.00
CA TYR A 12 3.81 8.97 0.59
C TYR A 12 2.72 8.75 -0.46
N LEU A 13 1.73 7.96 -0.09
CA LEU A 13 0.50 7.80 -0.86
C LEU A 13 -0.72 8.12 0.00
N LEU A 14 -1.85 8.39 -0.65
CA LEU A 14 -3.16 8.50 -0.03
C LEU A 14 -4.08 7.41 -0.58
N ASN A 15 -4.61 6.55 0.29
CA ASN A 15 -5.61 5.55 -0.08
C ASN A 15 -7.01 6.13 0.10
N LYS A 16 -7.84 6.03 -0.95
CA LYS A 16 -9.19 6.56 -0.96
C LYS A 16 -10.19 5.43 -0.66
N ILE A 17 -10.66 5.38 0.59
CA ILE A 17 -11.39 4.21 1.10
C ILE A 17 -12.92 4.40 1.20
N THR A 18 -13.45 5.63 1.33
CA THR A 18 -14.89 5.84 1.57
C THR A 18 -15.69 6.20 0.31
N PRO A 19 -17.00 5.83 0.23
CA PRO A 19 -17.88 6.16 -0.89
C PRO A 19 -18.01 7.67 -1.14
N LEU A 20 -17.92 8.48 -0.07
CA LEU A 20 -18.05 9.94 -0.11
C LEU A 20 -16.71 10.67 -0.30
N SER A 21 -15.58 9.98 -0.52
CA SER A 21 -14.26 10.62 -0.69
C SER A 21 -13.77 11.43 0.52
N LEU A 22 -14.37 11.26 1.69
CA LEU A 22 -14.15 12.14 2.86
C LEU A 22 -12.89 11.80 3.66
N GLU A 23 -12.28 10.63 3.46
CA GLU A 23 -11.11 10.20 4.22
C GLU A 23 -10.02 9.65 3.30
N PHE A 24 -8.83 10.23 3.45
CA PHE A 24 -7.59 9.76 2.83
C PHE A 24 -6.71 9.16 3.93
N VAL A 25 -6.38 7.88 3.79
CA VAL A 25 -5.42 7.25 4.71
C VAL A 25 -4.03 7.41 4.13
N LYS A 26 -3.16 8.15 4.81
CA LYS A 26 -1.76 8.32 4.42
C LYS A 26 -1.00 7.02 4.64
N ALA A 27 -0.18 6.64 3.68
CA ALA A 27 0.84 5.62 3.84
C ALA A 27 2.20 6.18 3.45
N GLU A 28 3.22 5.84 4.24
CA GLU A 28 4.60 6.05 3.82
C GLU A 28 4.97 5.04 2.75
N VAL A 29 5.77 5.48 1.78
CA VAL A 29 6.19 4.65 0.65
C VAL A 29 7.71 4.55 0.68
N TYR A 30 8.21 3.34 0.85
CA TYR A 30 9.65 3.07 0.92
C TYR A 30 9.99 1.68 0.38
N LEU A 31 11.26 1.44 0.06
CA LEU A 31 11.75 0.10 -0.27
C LEU A 31 12.05 -0.67 1.02
N GLY A 32 11.60 -1.92 1.08
CA GLY A 32 11.83 -2.79 2.22
C GLY A 32 11.71 -4.25 1.85
N LYS A 33 12.05 -5.14 2.79
CA LYS A 33 11.93 -6.59 2.57
C LYS A 33 10.48 -7.02 2.64
N SER A 34 10.03 -7.81 1.66
CA SER A 34 8.72 -8.44 1.66
C SER A 34 8.60 -9.47 2.78
N TRP A 35 7.42 -9.56 3.39
CA TRP A 35 7.13 -10.64 4.34
C TRP A 35 6.90 -12.00 3.67
N LEU A 36 6.69 -12.04 2.35
CA LEU A 36 6.44 -13.28 1.60
C LEU A 36 7.74 -14.05 1.34
N ASP A 37 8.76 -13.36 0.83
CA ASP A 37 9.98 -13.98 0.31
C ASP A 37 11.28 -13.29 0.75
N GLN A 38 11.19 -12.22 1.57
CA GLN A 38 12.32 -11.42 2.04
C GLN A 38 13.08 -10.63 0.98
N GLU A 39 12.63 -10.66 -0.27
CA GLU A 39 13.19 -9.87 -1.37
C GLU A 39 12.69 -8.41 -1.31
N GLU A 40 13.39 -7.51 -1.99
CA GLU A 40 13.05 -6.09 -2.03
C GLU A 40 11.64 -5.87 -2.61
N SER A 41 10.86 -4.99 -1.98
CA SER A 41 9.49 -4.63 -2.38
C SER A 41 9.21 -3.18 -2.01
N ILE A 42 8.30 -2.54 -2.76
CA ILE A 42 7.76 -1.24 -2.37
C ILE A 42 6.73 -1.49 -1.26
N ILE A 43 6.92 -0.87 -0.11
CA ILE A 43 6.08 -1.00 1.07
C ILE A 43 5.20 0.23 1.17
N LEU A 44 3.90 0.01 1.38
CA LEU A 44 2.91 1.02 1.68
C LEU A 44 2.51 0.85 3.15
N ASP A 45 3.06 1.68 4.01
CA ASP A 45 2.92 1.56 5.47
C ASP A 45 1.88 2.55 6.00
N TYR A 46 0.74 2.02 6.41
CA TYR A 46 -0.38 2.82 6.93
C TYR A 46 -0.30 3.07 8.44
N SER A 47 0.79 2.67 9.09
CA SER A 47 0.81 2.58 10.54
C SER A 47 0.70 3.91 11.26
N GLN A 48 1.08 4.98 10.59
CA GLN A 48 1.12 6.32 11.17
C GLN A 48 -0.25 7.04 11.18
N THR A 49 -1.31 6.46 10.61
CA THR A 49 -2.55 7.21 10.32
C THR A 49 -3.71 6.97 11.29
N SER A 50 -3.87 5.77 11.87
CA SER A 50 -4.90 5.49 12.89
C SER A 50 -4.63 4.19 13.64
N PHE A 51 -5.27 3.99 14.81
CA PHE A 51 -5.13 2.76 15.62
C PHE A 51 -5.53 1.47 14.87
N ILE A 52 -6.44 1.59 13.89
CA ILE A 52 -6.85 0.48 13.02
C ILE A 52 -5.88 0.32 11.84
N ALA A 53 -5.39 1.44 11.29
CA ALA A 53 -4.46 1.46 10.16
C ALA A 53 -3.02 1.02 10.54
N GLN A 54 -2.67 1.05 11.84
CA GLN A 54 -1.43 0.47 12.42
C GLN A 54 -1.14 -0.96 11.98
N LYS A 55 -2.17 -1.72 11.63
CA LYS A 55 -2.05 -3.12 11.26
C LYS A 55 -2.00 -3.34 9.76
N ILE A 56 -2.19 -2.30 8.94
CA ILE A 56 -2.27 -2.47 7.48
C ILE A 56 -0.92 -2.16 6.85
N ARG A 57 -0.43 -3.11 6.07
CA ARG A 57 0.75 -2.97 5.22
C ARG A 57 0.42 -3.54 3.86
N ASP A 58 0.67 -2.78 2.81
CA ASP A 58 0.67 -3.35 1.47
C ASP A 58 2.11 -3.48 0.95
N GLU A 59 2.35 -4.50 0.15
CA GLU A 59 3.61 -4.73 -0.54
C GLU A 59 3.33 -4.82 -2.03
N ILE A 60 3.98 -3.99 -2.84
CA ILE A 60 3.80 -3.99 -4.29
C ILE A 60 5.13 -4.20 -5.03
N ARG A 61 5.07 -4.89 -6.17
CA ARG A 61 6.19 -5.04 -7.12
C ARG A 61 5.70 -4.89 -8.54
N GLU A 62 6.53 -4.29 -9.39
CA GLU A 62 6.28 -4.21 -10.82
C GLU A 62 6.44 -5.59 -11.44
N VAL A 63 5.43 -6.02 -12.21
CA VAL A 63 5.42 -7.31 -12.91
C VAL A 63 5.38 -7.16 -14.43
N ALA A 64 5.00 -5.98 -14.91
CA ALA A 64 5.07 -5.53 -16.29
C ALA A 64 5.09 -3.99 -16.30
N PRO A 65 5.46 -3.33 -17.42
CA PRO A 65 5.52 -1.87 -17.48
C PRO A 65 4.22 -1.21 -16.96
N ASN A 66 4.35 -0.41 -15.89
CA ASN A 66 3.25 0.27 -15.18
C ASN A 66 2.21 -0.63 -14.49
N ILE A 67 2.43 -1.94 -14.43
CA ILE A 67 1.54 -2.90 -13.76
C ILE A 67 2.25 -3.44 -12.51
N TYR A 68 1.62 -3.20 -11.37
CA TYR A 68 2.13 -3.58 -10.06
C TYR A 68 1.21 -4.60 -9.40
N LEU A 69 1.76 -5.75 -9.04
CA LEU A 69 1.07 -6.74 -8.21
C LEU A 69 1.24 -6.37 -6.74
N GLY A 70 0.14 -6.34 -5.99
CA GLY A 70 0.10 -5.99 -4.59
C GLY A 70 -0.42 -7.12 -3.69
N ASN A 71 0.23 -7.31 -2.55
CA ASN A 71 -0.26 -8.12 -1.44
C ASN A 71 -0.64 -7.18 -0.29
N ALA A 72 -1.87 -7.27 0.21
CA ALA A 72 -2.29 -6.54 1.40
C ALA A 72 -2.23 -7.44 2.62
N TYR A 73 -1.70 -6.90 3.72
CA TYR A 73 -1.55 -7.59 4.98
C TYR A 73 -2.31 -6.85 6.09
N TRP A 74 -2.94 -7.63 6.96
CA TRP A 74 -3.39 -7.20 8.27
C TRP A 74 -2.53 -7.88 9.33
N GLU A 75 -1.77 -7.11 10.10
CA GLU A 75 -0.66 -7.56 10.95
C GLU A 75 0.34 -8.39 10.16
N LYS A 76 0.35 -9.72 10.29
CA LYS A 76 1.21 -10.63 9.51
C LYS A 76 0.41 -11.56 8.60
N TYR A 77 -0.91 -11.39 8.58
CA TYR A 77 -1.80 -12.22 7.78
C TYR A 77 -2.04 -11.54 6.44
N ARG A 78 -1.72 -12.23 5.34
CA ARG A 78 -2.07 -11.78 4.00
C ARG A 78 -3.58 -11.90 3.81
N VAL A 79 -4.25 -10.78 3.56
CA VAL A 79 -5.72 -10.72 3.48
C VAL A 79 -6.25 -10.71 2.05
N LEU A 80 -5.54 -10.08 1.11
CA LEU A 80 -5.93 -10.06 -0.29
C LEU A 80 -4.75 -9.75 -1.21
N ASN A 81 -4.95 -10.00 -2.51
CA ASN A 81 -4.10 -9.51 -3.58
C ASN A 81 -4.85 -8.44 -4.38
N PHE A 82 -4.11 -7.49 -4.96
CA PHE A 82 -4.65 -6.46 -5.83
C PHE A 82 -3.65 -6.13 -6.94
N VAL A 83 -4.09 -5.40 -7.97
CA VAL A 83 -3.23 -4.87 -9.03
C VAL A 83 -3.40 -3.37 -9.08
N LEU A 84 -2.31 -2.65 -9.32
CA LEU A 84 -2.31 -1.23 -9.66
C LEU A 84 -1.80 -1.07 -11.08
N GLU A 85 -2.47 -0.21 -11.83
CA GLU A 85 -2.07 0.26 -13.16
C GLU A 85 -1.86 1.78 -13.06
N PHE A 86 -0.73 2.28 -13.56
CA PHE A 86 -0.32 3.68 -13.48
C PHE A 86 -0.32 4.38 -14.85
#